data_AF-A0AAN7UHH6-F1
#
_entry.id   AF-A0AAN7UHH6-F1
#
_cell.length_a   1.000
_cell.length_b   1.000
_cell.length_c   1.000
_cell.angle_alpha   90.00
_cell.angle_beta   90.00
_cell.angle_gamma   90.00
#
_symmetry.space_group_name_H-M   'P 1'
#
loop_
_entity.id
_entity.type
_entity.pdbx_description
1 polymer ?
#
loop_
_entity_poly.entity_id
_entity_poly.type
_entity_poly.pdbx_seq_one_letter_code
_entity_poly.pdbx_strand_id
1 'polypeptide(L)'
;MADEAGFKRPSPAKRLAATTSTGRNPYATKGKSAKAIEQTSQDVAGRLAPSFPGPLLLPYDELNWDPDHPPQSFRSWLKELERNQLTHERETLYVAAPPTITSNVRFMNGWQLPTVATTIGREGGLSPPSADACLEYLKVFYHGLPIKFLPQHLRFVPWIESSRRTEPANNHDYIGLVCDDDCTRIRTREAPDKKFKRQLNLSDVLDAAIALLPDDAYSIVLLMNLDMYEDDEDNFCCGRAYGGSRVCVVSSARYHPALDENNVDHDHMWPASHCKKFTDGLCAVEGLEPQELIKSQYETSGSPLY
;
A
#
# COMPACT_ATOMS: atom_id res chain seq x y z
N MET A 1 -16.48 11.75 19.18
CA MET A 1 -15.63 11.55 17.99
C MET A 1 -16.42 10.99 16.81
N ALA A 2 -16.77 9.70 16.73
CA ALA A 2 -17.65 9.18 15.66
C ALA A 2 -18.98 9.97 15.58
N ASP A 3 -19.63 10.18 16.73
CA ASP A 3 -20.88 10.92 16.80
C ASP A 3 -20.71 12.44 16.59
N GLU A 4 -19.52 13.01 16.85
CA GLU A 4 -19.20 14.44 16.62
C GLU A 4 -18.93 14.72 15.14
N ALA A 5 -18.29 13.79 14.45
CA ALA A 5 -18.16 13.78 12.99
C ALA A 5 -19.46 13.34 12.29
N GLY A 6 -20.52 12.99 13.03
CA GLY A 6 -21.77 12.47 12.46
C GLY A 6 -21.73 11.03 11.96
N PHE A 7 -20.56 10.36 12.02
CA PHE A 7 -20.39 8.97 11.60
C PHE A 7 -21.07 8.00 12.57
N LYS A 8 -22.01 7.21 12.04
CA LYS A 8 -22.70 6.16 12.82
C LYS A 8 -22.18 4.79 12.44
N ARG A 9 -21.46 4.15 13.37
CA ARG A 9 -20.96 2.79 13.14
C ARG A 9 -22.12 1.82 12.86
N PRO A 10 -22.02 0.98 11.81
CA PRO A 10 -23.04 -0.03 11.55
C PRO A 10 -23.25 -1.00 12.72
N SER A 11 -24.51 -1.36 12.97
CA SER A 11 -24.88 -2.34 14.00
C SER A 11 -24.11 -3.66 13.85
N PRO A 12 -23.90 -4.43 14.93
CA PRO A 12 -23.25 -5.74 14.88
C PRO A 12 -23.82 -6.68 13.81
N ALA A 13 -25.15 -6.75 13.70
CA ALA A 13 -25.81 -7.58 12.71
C ALA A 13 -25.48 -7.15 11.26
N LYS A 14 -25.42 -5.83 11.00
CA LYS A 14 -25.00 -5.29 9.69
C LYS A 14 -23.53 -5.60 9.40
N ARG A 15 -22.64 -5.47 10.39
CA ARG A 15 -21.22 -5.80 10.26
C ARG A 15 -21.02 -7.29 9.93
N LEU A 16 -21.71 -8.19 10.64
CA LEU A 16 -21.68 -9.62 10.34
C LEU A 16 -22.29 -9.96 8.99
N ALA A 17 -23.35 -9.25 8.57
CA ALA A 17 -23.89 -9.43 7.23
C ALA A 17 -22.88 -9.03 6.14
N ALA A 18 -22.11 -7.96 6.37
CA ALA A 18 -21.09 -7.46 5.45
C ALA A 18 -19.92 -8.42 5.24
N THR A 19 -19.67 -9.37 6.14
CA THR A 19 -18.62 -10.40 5.96
C THR A 19 -19.08 -11.59 5.11
N THR A 20 -20.35 -11.64 4.70
CA THR A 20 -20.92 -12.79 3.95
C THR A 20 -21.18 -12.44 2.50
N SER A 21 -21.01 -13.44 1.61
CA SER A 21 -21.30 -13.29 0.17
C SER A 21 -22.79 -13.05 -0.11
N THR A 22 -23.67 -13.44 0.82
CA THR A 22 -25.12 -13.25 0.71
C THR A 22 -25.57 -11.86 1.19
N GLY A 23 -24.75 -11.18 2.00
CA GLY A 23 -25.13 -9.93 2.67
C GLY A 23 -26.16 -10.15 3.79
N ARG A 24 -26.18 -11.32 4.42
CA ARG A 24 -27.12 -11.67 5.51
C ARG A 24 -26.35 -12.06 6.77
N ASN A 25 -26.89 -11.71 7.93
CA ASN A 25 -26.30 -12.12 9.20
C ASN A 25 -26.33 -13.66 9.30
N PRO A 26 -25.17 -14.34 9.40
CA PRO A 26 -25.10 -15.80 9.40
C PRO A 26 -25.77 -16.45 10.62
N TYR A 27 -26.00 -15.69 11.70
CA TYR A 27 -26.65 -16.16 12.92
C TYR A 27 -28.16 -15.90 12.96
N ALA A 28 -28.71 -15.22 11.96
CA ALA A 28 -30.15 -14.97 11.83
C ALA A 28 -30.89 -16.20 11.27
N THR A 29 -30.91 -17.29 12.05
CA THR A 29 -31.58 -18.55 11.68
C THR A 29 -33.07 -18.54 12.07
N LYS A 30 -33.92 -19.17 11.24
CA LYS A 30 -35.36 -19.35 11.55
C LYS A 30 -35.53 -20.04 12.90
N GLY A 31 -36.45 -19.53 13.73
CA GLY A 31 -36.80 -20.10 15.04
C GLY A 31 -36.04 -19.50 16.24
N LYS A 32 -35.02 -18.66 16.03
CA LYS A 32 -34.40 -17.89 17.12
C LYS A 32 -35.16 -16.58 17.37
N SER A 33 -35.26 -16.19 18.64
CA SER A 33 -35.82 -14.88 19.00
C SER A 33 -34.90 -13.74 18.57
N ALA A 34 -35.47 -12.58 18.28
CA ALA A 34 -34.70 -11.39 17.87
C ALA A 34 -33.61 -11.02 18.89
N LYS A 35 -33.95 -11.08 20.19
CA LYS A 35 -33.02 -10.80 21.29
C LYS A 35 -31.83 -11.76 21.32
N ALA A 36 -32.06 -13.05 21.06
CA ALA A 36 -30.98 -14.04 21.02
C ALA A 36 -30.03 -13.80 19.83
N ILE A 37 -30.58 -13.40 18.67
CA ILE A 37 -29.78 -13.05 17.48
C ILE A 37 -28.94 -11.81 17.75
N GLU A 38 -29.52 -10.78 18.37
CA GLU A 38 -28.82 -9.55 18.72
C GLU A 38 -27.66 -9.79 19.69
N GLN A 39 -27.90 -10.52 20.79
CA GLN A 39 -26.87 -10.87 21.76
C GLN A 39 -25.72 -11.65 21.13
N THR A 40 -26.05 -12.67 20.30
CA THR A 40 -25.03 -13.44 19.58
C THR A 40 -24.26 -12.55 18.60
N SER A 41 -24.95 -11.65 17.91
CA SER A 41 -24.31 -10.74 16.95
C SER A 41 -23.36 -9.77 17.64
N GLN A 42 -23.74 -9.26 18.82
CA GLN A 42 -22.90 -8.38 19.63
C GLN A 42 -21.63 -9.11 20.10
N ASP A 43 -21.76 -10.32 20.65
CA ASP A 43 -20.63 -11.13 21.12
C ASP A 43 -19.66 -11.44 19.98
N VAL A 44 -20.15 -11.96 18.85
CA VAL A 44 -19.29 -12.30 17.71
C VAL A 44 -18.63 -11.06 17.10
N ALA A 45 -19.39 -9.96 16.90
CA ALA A 45 -18.84 -8.73 16.36
C ALA A 45 -17.85 -8.04 17.32
N GLY A 46 -17.95 -8.31 18.63
CA GLY A 46 -16.98 -7.90 19.65
C GLY A 46 -15.68 -8.68 19.53
N ARG A 47 -15.76 -10.02 19.37
CA ARG A 47 -14.58 -10.88 19.17
C ARG A 47 -13.81 -10.56 17.89
N LEU A 48 -14.51 -10.13 16.84
CA LEU A 48 -13.90 -9.74 15.56
C LEU A 48 -13.35 -8.31 15.54
N ALA A 49 -13.72 -7.46 16.51
CA ALA A 49 -13.35 -6.05 16.51
C ALA A 49 -11.83 -5.78 16.50
N PRO A 50 -10.96 -6.59 17.15
CA PRO A 50 -9.51 -6.41 17.06
C PRO A 50 -8.94 -6.68 15.66
N SER A 51 -9.52 -7.63 14.92
CA SER A 51 -9.08 -7.95 13.56
C SER A 51 -9.65 -7.01 12.50
N PHE A 52 -10.80 -6.40 12.79
CA PHE A 52 -11.50 -5.47 11.90
C PHE A 52 -11.93 -4.24 12.72
N PRO A 53 -10.98 -3.37 13.08
CA PRO A 53 -11.27 -2.17 13.85
C PRO A 53 -12.24 -1.26 13.10
N GLY A 54 -12.84 -0.32 13.83
CA GLY A 54 -13.59 0.75 13.15
C GLY A 54 -12.65 1.59 12.29
N PRO A 55 -13.19 2.36 11.32
CA PRO A 55 -12.38 3.35 10.63
C PRO A 55 -11.74 4.29 11.66
N LEU A 56 -10.49 4.67 11.41
CA LEU A 56 -9.87 5.77 12.14
C LEU A 56 -10.57 7.05 11.67
N LEU A 57 -11.10 7.84 12.59
CA LEU A 57 -11.81 9.07 12.27
C LEU A 57 -10.96 10.23 12.79
N LEU A 58 -10.24 10.87 11.89
CA LEU A 58 -9.46 12.08 12.18
C LEU A 58 -10.17 13.31 11.62
N PRO A 59 -9.90 14.51 12.16
CA PRO A 59 -10.37 15.76 11.59
C PRO A 59 -9.93 15.84 10.13
N TYR A 60 -10.83 16.31 9.27
CA TYR A 60 -10.60 16.47 7.82
C TYR A 60 -10.29 15.18 7.05
N ASP A 61 -10.53 14.01 7.65
CA ASP A 61 -10.52 12.75 6.92
C ASP A 61 -11.82 12.59 6.10
N GLU A 62 -11.83 11.67 5.13
CA GLU A 62 -12.92 11.47 4.18
C GLU A 62 -14.26 11.19 4.90
N LEU A 63 -14.25 10.31 5.89
CA LEU A 63 -15.45 9.98 6.69
C LEU A 63 -15.87 11.09 7.65
N ASN A 64 -15.02 12.09 7.90
CA ASN A 64 -15.41 13.30 8.62
C ASN A 64 -16.12 14.30 7.68
N TRP A 65 -15.76 14.33 6.39
CA TRP A 65 -16.43 15.17 5.39
C TRP A 65 -17.70 14.54 4.82
N ASP A 66 -17.70 13.23 4.61
CA ASP A 66 -18.86 12.43 4.19
C ASP A 66 -19.11 11.28 5.18
N PRO A 67 -19.79 11.55 6.31
CA PRO A 67 -20.08 10.55 7.33
C PRO A 67 -21.02 9.44 6.85
N ASP A 68 -21.73 9.69 5.74
CA ASP A 68 -22.67 8.75 5.12
C ASP A 68 -22.02 7.96 3.97
N HIS A 69 -20.70 8.12 3.72
CA HIS A 69 -19.99 7.36 2.69
C HIS A 69 -20.29 5.86 2.85
N PRO A 70 -20.75 5.18 1.79
CA PRO A 70 -21.17 3.79 1.88
C PRO A 70 -20.02 2.88 2.32
N PRO A 71 -20.23 1.96 3.28
CA PRO A 71 -19.21 0.99 3.65
C PRO A 71 -19.06 -0.09 2.57
N GLN A 72 -17.85 -0.61 2.40
CA GLN A 72 -17.63 -1.79 1.55
C GLN A 72 -18.14 -3.06 2.25
N SER A 73 -18.80 -3.94 1.50
CA SER A 73 -19.20 -5.27 1.98
C SER A 73 -18.61 -6.36 1.10
N PHE A 74 -18.37 -7.55 1.67
CA PHE A 74 -17.84 -8.69 0.94
C PHE A 74 -18.71 -9.07 -0.26
N ARG A 75 -20.04 -8.99 -0.11
CA ARG A 75 -20.97 -9.20 -1.23
C ARG A 75 -20.79 -8.16 -2.35
N SER A 76 -20.59 -6.88 -1.99
CA SER A 76 -20.40 -5.82 -2.99
C SER A 76 -19.09 -6.05 -3.74
N TRP A 77 -17.99 -6.24 -3.00
CA TRP A 77 -16.69 -6.57 -3.55
C TRP A 77 -16.74 -7.82 -4.44
N LEU A 78 -17.39 -8.91 -4.01
CA LEU A 78 -17.48 -10.15 -4.78
C LEU A 78 -18.18 -9.98 -6.13
N LYS A 79 -19.12 -9.03 -6.23
CA LYS A 79 -19.94 -8.74 -7.41
C LYS A 79 -19.45 -7.54 -8.22
N GLU A 80 -18.35 -6.94 -7.83
CA GLU A 80 -17.76 -5.79 -8.49
C GLU A 80 -17.31 -6.20 -9.90
N LEU A 81 -17.80 -5.49 -10.93
CA LEU A 81 -17.58 -5.83 -12.33
C LEU A 81 -16.11 -5.70 -12.73
N GLU A 82 -15.42 -4.73 -12.13
CA GLU A 82 -14.00 -4.45 -12.38
C GLU A 82 -13.08 -5.41 -11.60
N ARG A 83 -13.64 -6.27 -10.74
CA ARG A 83 -12.85 -7.21 -9.95
C ARG A 83 -12.28 -8.31 -10.83
N ASN A 84 -10.96 -8.41 -10.80
CA ASN A 84 -10.25 -9.58 -11.29
C ASN A 84 -10.58 -10.81 -10.43
N GLN A 85 -11.16 -11.82 -11.05
CA GLN A 85 -11.41 -13.09 -10.37
C GLN A 85 -10.10 -13.87 -10.20
N LEU A 86 -9.97 -14.50 -9.04
CA LEU A 86 -9.00 -15.56 -8.81
C LEU A 86 -9.53 -16.83 -9.49
N THR A 87 -8.70 -17.45 -10.30
CA THR A 87 -9.03 -18.68 -11.04
C THR A 87 -7.87 -19.64 -10.92
N HIS A 88 -8.10 -20.94 -11.13
CA HIS A 88 -7.01 -21.93 -11.12
C HIS A 88 -5.95 -21.68 -12.20
N GLU A 89 -6.31 -20.99 -13.28
CA GLU A 89 -5.36 -20.59 -14.32
C GLU A 89 -4.54 -19.36 -13.91
N ARG A 90 -5.09 -18.48 -13.05
CA ARG A 90 -4.49 -17.22 -12.62
C ARG A 90 -4.68 -16.99 -11.13
N GLU A 91 -3.89 -17.69 -10.33
CA GLU A 91 -3.95 -17.67 -8.87
C GLU A 91 -2.67 -17.14 -8.20
N THR A 92 -1.58 -16.97 -8.94
CA THR A 92 -0.30 -16.58 -8.34
C THR A 92 -0.11 -15.08 -8.27
N LEU A 93 0.23 -14.54 -7.10
CA LEU A 93 0.81 -13.20 -6.97
C LEU A 93 2.34 -13.29 -7.11
N TYR A 94 2.89 -12.62 -8.10
CA TYR A 94 4.34 -12.52 -8.30
C TYR A 94 4.89 -11.24 -7.67
N VAL A 95 6.02 -11.35 -6.99
CA VAL A 95 6.80 -10.21 -6.53
C VAL A 95 8.06 -10.12 -7.37
N ALA A 96 8.26 -9.03 -8.09
CA ALA A 96 9.49 -8.76 -8.81
C ALA A 96 10.43 -7.91 -7.93
N ALA A 97 11.64 -8.41 -7.70
CA ALA A 97 12.66 -7.70 -6.97
C ALA A 97 13.10 -6.42 -7.71
N PRO A 98 13.66 -5.42 -6.99
CA PRO A 98 14.18 -4.22 -7.64
C PRO A 98 15.18 -4.53 -8.75
N PRO A 99 15.09 -3.89 -9.93
CA PRO A 99 16.01 -4.16 -11.02
C PRO A 99 17.47 -3.88 -10.64
N THR A 100 18.36 -4.76 -11.10
CA THR A 100 19.79 -4.65 -10.85
C THR A 100 20.43 -3.55 -11.71
N ILE A 101 21.30 -2.73 -11.13
CA ILE A 101 22.05 -1.70 -11.86
C ILE A 101 23.31 -2.33 -12.46
N THR A 102 23.40 -2.41 -13.79
CA THR A 102 24.57 -3.01 -14.47
C THR A 102 25.79 -2.08 -14.46
N SER A 103 26.97 -2.62 -14.78
CA SER A 103 28.23 -1.87 -14.83
C SER A 103 28.16 -0.60 -15.69
N ASN A 104 27.41 -0.66 -16.78
CA ASN A 104 27.35 0.39 -17.80
C ASN A 104 26.46 1.57 -17.39
N VAL A 105 25.64 1.41 -16.34
CA VAL A 105 24.78 2.46 -15.77
C VAL A 105 25.04 2.67 -14.28
N ARG A 106 26.28 2.41 -13.82
CA ARG A 106 26.68 2.57 -12.39
C ARG A 106 26.40 3.96 -11.81
N PHE A 107 26.27 4.99 -12.63
CA PHE A 107 25.86 6.33 -12.19
C PHE A 107 24.50 6.32 -11.47
N MET A 108 23.61 5.36 -11.79
CA MET A 108 22.29 5.22 -11.16
C MET A 108 22.37 4.85 -9.68
N ASN A 109 23.48 4.28 -9.19
CA ASN A 109 23.64 4.03 -7.75
C ASN A 109 23.51 5.34 -6.96
N GLY A 110 23.94 6.46 -7.54
CA GLY A 110 23.78 7.78 -6.94
C GLY A 110 22.35 8.32 -6.96
N TRP A 111 21.39 7.62 -7.57
CA TRP A 111 19.98 7.99 -7.63
C TRP A 111 19.13 7.25 -6.60
N GLN A 112 19.66 6.18 -5.98
CA GLN A 112 18.95 5.37 -4.97
C GLN A 112 18.91 6.02 -3.59
N LEU A 113 19.81 6.98 -3.33
CA LEU A 113 19.91 7.66 -2.04
C LEU A 113 19.39 9.10 -2.13
N PRO A 114 18.71 9.58 -1.09
CA PRO A 114 18.30 10.97 -1.03
C PRO A 114 19.52 11.88 -0.87
N THR A 115 19.47 13.07 -1.46
CA THR A 115 20.55 14.08 -1.45
C THR A 115 20.99 14.45 -0.02
N VAL A 116 20.06 14.43 0.93
CA VAL A 116 20.31 14.71 2.35
C VAL A 116 21.20 13.61 2.99
N ALA A 117 20.96 12.34 2.68
CA ALA A 117 21.75 11.22 3.21
C ALA A 117 23.22 11.31 2.77
N THR A 118 23.46 11.70 1.52
CA THR A 118 24.81 11.92 0.98
C THR A 118 25.53 13.11 1.61
N THR A 119 24.82 14.10 2.17
CA THR A 119 25.43 15.33 2.72
C THR A 119 25.81 15.18 4.19
N ILE A 120 25.02 14.45 4.98
CA ILE A 120 25.21 14.35 6.43
C ILE A 120 26.30 13.30 6.77
N GLY A 121 26.85 12.58 5.78
CA GLY A 121 27.75 11.45 6.06
C GLY A 121 27.08 10.37 6.90
N ARG A 122 25.73 10.34 6.92
CA ARG A 122 24.93 9.23 7.45
C ARG A 122 24.98 8.06 6.47
N GLU A 123 26.19 7.60 6.16
CA GLU A 123 26.41 6.24 5.70
C GLU A 123 26.24 5.35 6.93
N GLY A 124 25.01 4.94 7.22
CA GLY A 124 24.72 4.40 8.56
C GLY A 124 23.52 3.48 8.63
N GLY A 125 23.44 2.49 7.74
CA GLY A 125 22.86 1.18 8.08
C GLY A 125 21.38 0.94 7.81
N LEU A 126 20.63 1.91 7.28
CA LEU A 126 19.21 1.68 6.94
C LEU A 126 19.10 1.36 5.45
N SER A 127 19.04 0.07 5.12
CA SER A 127 18.72 -0.38 3.78
C SER A 127 17.22 -0.23 3.52
N PRO A 128 16.80 -0.03 2.26
CA PRO A 128 15.41 -0.26 1.86
C PRO A 128 14.91 -1.62 2.37
N PRO A 129 13.59 -1.78 2.59
CA PRO A 129 13.02 -3.08 2.92
C PRO A 129 13.46 -4.11 1.87
N SER A 130 13.95 -5.25 2.31
CA SER A 130 14.40 -6.29 1.39
C SER A 130 13.22 -6.88 0.64
N ALA A 131 13.45 -7.31 -0.61
CA ALA A 131 12.43 -7.98 -1.40
C ALA A 131 11.89 -9.24 -0.69
N ASP A 132 12.75 -9.96 0.05
CA ASP A 132 12.36 -11.11 0.88
C ASP A 132 11.41 -10.71 2.00
N ALA A 133 11.68 -9.61 2.72
CA ALA A 133 10.78 -9.13 3.76
C ALA A 133 9.42 -8.73 3.19
N CYS A 134 9.39 -8.08 2.02
CA CYS A 134 8.14 -7.77 1.31
C CYS A 134 7.39 -9.05 0.90
N LEU A 135 8.09 -10.06 0.37
CA LEU A 135 7.48 -11.33 -0.02
C LEU A 135 6.86 -12.04 1.19
N GLU A 136 7.59 -12.16 2.30
CA GLU A 136 7.10 -12.82 3.51
C GLU A 136 5.93 -12.06 4.14
N TYR A 137 5.99 -10.73 4.16
CA TYR A 137 4.86 -9.92 4.60
C TYR A 137 3.60 -10.17 3.75
N LEU A 138 3.74 -10.17 2.42
CA LEU A 138 2.62 -10.43 1.52
C LEU A 138 2.05 -11.83 1.69
N LYS A 139 2.88 -12.86 1.90
CA LYS A 139 2.42 -14.24 2.17
C LYS A 139 1.57 -14.33 3.42
N VAL A 140 1.95 -13.62 4.48
CA VAL A 140 1.19 -13.57 5.73
C VAL A 140 -0.10 -12.78 5.55
N PHE A 141 -0.04 -11.64 4.86
CA PHE A 141 -1.19 -10.74 4.68
C PHE A 141 -2.26 -11.35 3.76
N TYR A 142 -1.87 -11.87 2.60
CA TYR A 142 -2.76 -12.53 1.63
C TYR A 142 -2.80 -14.05 1.85
N HIS A 143 -3.16 -14.45 3.07
CA HIS A 143 -3.20 -15.85 3.47
C HIS A 143 -4.02 -16.72 2.50
N GLY A 144 -3.43 -17.83 2.05
CA GLY A 144 -4.04 -18.79 1.14
C GLY A 144 -3.86 -18.48 -0.35
N LEU A 145 -3.29 -17.32 -0.70
CA LEU A 145 -2.89 -17.01 -2.07
C LEU A 145 -1.45 -17.52 -2.32
N PRO A 146 -1.18 -18.21 -3.44
CA PRO A 146 0.20 -18.52 -3.83
C PRO A 146 0.98 -17.24 -4.12
N ILE A 147 2.06 -16.99 -3.37
CA ILE A 147 2.95 -15.83 -3.58
C ILE A 147 4.39 -16.29 -3.72
N LYS A 148 5.04 -15.91 -4.81
CA LYS A 148 6.44 -16.24 -5.12
C LYS A 148 7.14 -15.09 -5.82
N PHE A 149 8.46 -15.14 -5.86
CA PHE A 149 9.24 -14.23 -6.68
C PHE A 149 8.97 -14.46 -8.17
N LEU A 150 9.01 -13.38 -8.95
CA LEU A 150 9.12 -13.45 -10.40
C LEU A 150 10.44 -14.15 -10.75
N PRO A 151 10.43 -15.21 -11.57
CA PRO A 151 11.65 -15.93 -11.96
C PRO A 151 12.64 -15.06 -12.73
N GLN A 152 12.14 -14.09 -13.50
CA GLN A 152 12.96 -13.24 -14.34
C GLN A 152 13.72 -12.17 -13.54
N HIS A 153 14.97 -11.95 -13.93
CA HIS A 153 15.83 -10.94 -13.34
C HIS A 153 15.82 -9.65 -14.15
N LEU A 154 15.30 -8.59 -13.55
CA LEU A 154 15.26 -7.27 -14.16
C LEU A 154 16.61 -6.56 -14.00
N ARG A 155 17.01 -5.83 -15.05
CA ARG A 155 18.28 -5.11 -15.06
C ARG A 155 18.18 -3.78 -15.80
N PHE A 156 18.78 -2.75 -15.25
CA PHE A 156 18.97 -1.48 -15.91
C PHE A 156 20.22 -1.50 -16.80
N VAL A 157 20.07 -1.02 -18.03
CA VAL A 157 21.13 -0.95 -19.05
C VAL A 157 21.09 0.41 -19.76
N PRO A 158 22.15 0.80 -20.48
CA PRO A 158 22.10 1.99 -21.31
C PRO A 158 21.02 1.86 -22.40
N TRP A 159 20.26 2.93 -22.64
CA TRP A 159 19.39 2.98 -23.81
C TRP A 159 20.19 3.45 -25.03
N ILE A 160 20.22 2.66 -26.10
CA ILE A 160 20.92 2.99 -27.34
C ILE A 160 19.89 3.16 -28.45
N GLU A 161 19.72 4.39 -28.95
CA GLU A 161 18.90 4.63 -30.13
C GLU A 161 19.59 4.09 -31.39
N SER A 162 18.85 3.35 -32.20
CA SER A 162 19.35 2.69 -33.43
C SER A 162 19.94 3.66 -34.47
N SER A 163 19.63 4.96 -34.38
CA SER A 163 20.09 6.01 -35.29
C SER A 163 21.40 6.70 -34.89
N ARG A 164 21.89 6.50 -33.66
CA ARG A 164 23.13 7.15 -33.15
C ARG A 164 24.23 6.11 -32.96
N ARG A 165 24.92 5.77 -34.06
CA ARG A 165 26.11 4.90 -34.06
C ARG A 165 27.40 5.58 -33.59
N THR A 166 27.35 6.85 -33.19
CA THR A 166 28.52 7.62 -32.76
C THR A 166 28.25 8.26 -31.41
N GLU A 167 28.96 7.73 -30.42
CA GLU A 167 29.07 8.09 -29.01
C GLU A 167 27.76 8.19 -28.19
N PRO A 168 27.68 7.52 -27.04
CA PRO A 168 26.61 7.80 -26.08
C PRO A 168 26.82 9.24 -25.61
N ALA A 169 26.01 10.16 -26.10
CA ALA A 169 25.81 11.42 -25.39
C ALA A 169 25.53 11.02 -23.94
N ASN A 170 26.17 11.70 -22.98
CA ASN A 170 26.04 11.47 -21.54
C ASN A 170 24.65 11.93 -21.06
N ASN A 171 23.63 11.51 -21.79
CA ASN A 171 22.26 11.91 -21.64
C ASN A 171 21.58 10.85 -20.77
N HIS A 172 21.31 11.23 -19.54
CA HIS A 172 20.64 10.37 -18.57
C HIS A 172 19.12 10.31 -18.81
N ASP A 173 18.57 11.03 -19.79
CA ASP A 173 17.13 11.13 -20.06
C ASP A 173 16.45 9.78 -20.37
N TYR A 174 17.21 8.78 -20.82
CA TYR A 174 16.69 7.45 -21.10
C TYR A 174 17.59 6.36 -20.56
N ILE A 175 16.96 5.34 -19.96
CA ILE A 175 17.59 4.10 -19.51
C ILE A 175 16.75 2.92 -20.00
N GLY A 176 17.39 1.78 -20.28
CA GLY A 176 16.69 0.55 -20.65
C GLY A 176 16.39 -0.27 -19.40
N LEU A 177 15.16 -0.76 -19.28
CA LEU A 177 14.78 -1.81 -18.33
C LEU A 177 14.65 -3.12 -19.12
N VAL A 178 15.58 -4.04 -18.88
CA VAL A 178 15.64 -5.33 -19.58
C VAL A 178 15.06 -6.43 -18.71
N CYS A 179 14.28 -7.29 -19.36
CA CYS A 179 13.91 -8.60 -18.89
C CYS A 179 14.09 -9.60 -20.02
N ASP A 180 14.86 -10.66 -19.78
CA ASP A 180 15.20 -11.64 -20.82
C ASP A 180 15.70 -10.93 -22.10
N ASP A 181 14.95 -11.06 -23.20
CA ASP A 181 15.26 -10.49 -24.52
C ASP A 181 14.55 -9.14 -24.79
N ASP A 182 13.64 -8.72 -23.92
CA ASP A 182 12.87 -7.48 -24.07
C ASP A 182 13.54 -6.32 -23.32
N CYS A 183 13.50 -5.12 -23.92
CA CYS A 183 14.05 -3.90 -23.35
C CYS A 183 13.05 -2.75 -23.49
N THR A 184 12.54 -2.28 -22.36
CA THR A 184 11.64 -1.12 -22.32
C THR A 184 12.43 0.15 -22.09
N ARG A 185 12.19 1.18 -22.91
CA ARG A 185 12.78 2.50 -22.70
C ARG A 185 12.07 3.20 -21.55
N ILE A 186 12.82 3.59 -20.53
CA ILE A 186 12.34 4.34 -19.38
C ILE A 186 12.86 5.77 -19.47
N ARG A 187 11.96 6.74 -19.48
CA ARG A 187 12.29 8.16 -19.33
C ARG A 187 12.76 8.44 -17.91
N THR A 188 13.69 9.37 -17.81
CA THR A 188 14.14 9.90 -16.52
C THR A 188 14.17 11.41 -16.55
N ARG A 189 14.04 12.03 -15.38
CA ARG A 189 14.20 13.48 -15.21
C ARG A 189 14.95 13.80 -13.93
N GLU A 190 15.41 15.03 -13.80
CA GLU A 190 15.86 15.55 -12.50
C GLU A 190 14.67 15.68 -11.54
N ALA A 191 14.85 15.34 -10.26
CA ALA A 191 13.75 15.47 -9.30
C ALA A 191 13.48 16.96 -9.03
N PRO A 192 12.23 17.45 -9.22
CA PRO A 192 11.92 18.87 -9.09
C PRO A 192 12.18 19.41 -7.68
N ASP A 193 11.98 18.58 -6.66
CA ASP A 193 12.21 18.92 -5.25
C ASP A 193 13.65 18.68 -4.77
N LYS A 194 14.53 18.17 -5.65
CA LYS A 194 15.96 17.90 -5.40
C LYS A 194 16.22 16.94 -4.24
N LYS A 195 15.21 16.22 -3.74
CA LYS A 195 15.38 15.21 -2.67
C LYS A 195 16.12 13.98 -3.19
N PHE A 196 15.97 13.66 -4.48
CA PHE A 196 16.77 12.67 -5.20
C PHE A 196 17.44 13.33 -6.41
N LYS A 197 18.49 12.69 -6.96
CA LYS A 197 19.15 13.22 -8.16
C LYS A 197 18.26 13.13 -9.39
N ARG A 198 17.60 12.00 -9.59
CA ARG A 198 16.71 11.74 -10.73
C ARG A 198 15.56 10.81 -10.37
N GLN A 199 14.52 10.88 -11.18
CA GLN A 199 13.31 10.07 -11.09
C GLN A 199 13.11 9.25 -12.35
N LEU A 200 12.50 8.08 -12.24
CA LEU A 200 12.04 7.25 -13.36
C LEU A 200 10.58 7.56 -13.67
N ASN A 201 10.21 7.56 -14.95
CA ASN A 201 8.82 7.67 -15.33
C ASN A 201 8.07 6.37 -14.98
N LEU A 202 7.02 6.49 -14.18
CA LEU A 202 6.22 5.40 -13.67
C LEU A 202 5.41 4.71 -14.77
N SER A 203 4.87 5.46 -15.74
CA SER A 203 4.11 4.88 -16.85
C SER A 203 4.97 3.94 -17.68
N ASP A 204 6.21 4.34 -17.99
CA ASP A 204 7.15 3.49 -18.73
C ASP A 204 7.50 2.21 -17.94
N VAL A 205 7.61 2.30 -16.61
CA VAL A 205 7.86 1.14 -15.74
C VAL A 205 6.63 0.23 -15.63
N LEU A 206 5.42 0.80 -15.62
CA LEU A 206 4.16 0.04 -15.65
C LEU A 206 4.00 -0.70 -16.98
N ASP A 207 4.32 -0.07 -18.10
CA ASP A 207 4.30 -0.71 -19.42
C ASP A 207 5.25 -1.91 -19.46
N ALA A 208 6.46 -1.77 -18.89
CA ALA A 208 7.35 -2.90 -18.70
C ALA A 208 6.70 -3.98 -17.82
N ALA A 209 6.13 -3.62 -16.66
CA ALA A 209 5.47 -4.59 -15.78
C ALA A 209 4.29 -5.33 -16.44
N ILE A 210 3.54 -4.67 -17.33
CA ILE A 210 2.47 -5.29 -18.13
C ILE A 210 3.04 -6.35 -19.08
N ALA A 211 4.13 -6.02 -19.78
CA ALA A 211 4.80 -6.96 -20.67
C ALA A 211 5.38 -8.18 -19.93
N LEU A 212 5.71 -8.01 -18.64
CA LEU A 212 6.30 -9.04 -17.78
C LEU A 212 5.29 -9.98 -17.13
N LEU A 213 3.99 -9.67 -17.18
CA LEU A 213 2.98 -10.39 -16.44
C LEU A 213 2.91 -11.85 -16.90
N PRO A 214 3.25 -12.84 -16.04
CA PRO A 214 3.17 -14.25 -16.42
C PRO A 214 1.74 -14.69 -16.71
N ASP A 215 1.57 -15.69 -17.58
CA ASP A 215 0.25 -16.21 -17.95
C ASP A 215 -0.56 -16.74 -16.75
N ASP A 216 0.14 -17.34 -15.76
CA ASP A 216 -0.44 -17.89 -14.53
C ASP A 216 -0.60 -16.86 -13.40
N ALA A 217 -0.24 -15.60 -13.65
CA ALA A 217 -0.29 -14.56 -12.65
C ALA A 217 -1.71 -14.07 -12.42
N TYR A 218 -2.15 -14.12 -11.16
CA TYR A 218 -3.21 -13.26 -10.68
C TYR A 218 -2.81 -11.79 -10.76
N SER A 219 -1.59 -11.47 -10.32
CA SER A 219 -1.00 -10.13 -10.42
C SER A 219 0.51 -10.13 -10.21
N ILE A 220 1.17 -9.04 -10.61
CA ILE A 220 2.58 -8.77 -10.32
C ILE A 220 2.73 -7.48 -9.50
N VAL A 221 3.63 -7.52 -8.50
CA VAL A 221 4.10 -6.35 -7.75
C VAL A 221 5.58 -6.16 -8.05
N LEU A 222 5.92 -5.09 -8.77
CA LEU A 222 7.29 -4.69 -9.04
C LEU A 222 7.78 -3.72 -7.96
N LEU A 223 8.78 -4.17 -7.20
CA LEU A 223 9.46 -3.34 -6.22
C LEU A 223 10.50 -2.46 -6.91
N MET A 224 10.68 -1.23 -6.43
CA MET A 224 11.60 -0.25 -6.97
C MET A 224 12.36 0.48 -5.85
N ASN A 225 13.64 0.76 -6.07
CA ASN A 225 14.48 1.49 -5.10
C ASN A 225 14.84 2.90 -5.58
N LEU A 226 14.18 3.37 -6.63
CA LEU A 226 14.43 4.66 -7.28
C LEU A 226 13.17 5.51 -7.18
N ASP A 227 13.37 6.81 -7.05
CA ASP A 227 12.26 7.77 -7.03
C ASP A 227 11.55 7.78 -8.40
N MET A 228 10.24 8.03 -8.41
CA MET A 228 9.41 7.93 -9.62
C MET A 228 8.48 9.14 -9.78
N TYR A 229 7.98 9.33 -10.99
CA TYR A 229 6.97 10.35 -11.33
C TYR A 229 6.02 9.85 -12.42
N GLU A 230 4.80 10.35 -12.50
CA GLU A 230 3.86 9.99 -13.57
C GLU A 230 3.91 10.98 -14.73
N ASP A 231 3.74 12.27 -14.42
CA ASP A 231 3.72 13.35 -15.40
C ASP A 231 4.46 14.61 -14.92
N ASP A 232 4.38 15.69 -15.71
CA ASP A 232 5.09 16.94 -15.48
C ASP A 232 4.51 17.78 -14.34
N GLU A 233 3.27 17.51 -13.91
CA GLU A 233 2.60 18.22 -12.81
C GLU A 233 2.89 17.55 -11.45
N ASP A 234 3.22 16.26 -11.45
CA ASP A 234 3.61 15.53 -10.26
C ASP A 234 5.01 15.89 -9.77
N ASN A 235 5.17 16.08 -8.46
CA ASN A 235 6.50 16.18 -7.86
C ASN A 235 7.21 14.82 -7.78
N PHE A 236 6.47 13.78 -7.36
CA PHE A 236 6.92 12.39 -7.26
C PHE A 236 5.69 11.48 -7.07
N CYS A 237 5.88 10.18 -7.27
CA CYS A 237 4.91 9.16 -6.88
C CYS A 237 5.62 7.99 -6.21
N CYS A 238 5.01 7.42 -5.17
CA CYS A 238 5.55 6.21 -4.51
C CYS A 238 5.18 4.92 -5.25
N GLY A 239 4.25 4.97 -6.20
CA GLY A 239 3.77 3.79 -6.89
C GLY A 239 2.38 3.97 -7.44
N ARG A 240 1.94 2.99 -8.24
CA ARG A 240 0.61 2.93 -8.83
C ARG A 240 0.28 1.50 -9.19
N ALA A 241 -1.00 1.18 -9.16
CA ALA A 241 -1.54 -0.08 -9.61
C ALA A 241 -2.52 0.14 -10.76
N TYR A 242 -2.42 -0.70 -11.79
CA TYR A 242 -3.44 -0.85 -12.81
C TYR A 242 -4.18 -2.15 -12.54
N GLY A 243 -5.27 -2.04 -11.77
CA GLY A 243 -6.09 -3.19 -11.35
C GLY A 243 -6.48 -4.06 -12.53
N GLY A 244 -7.05 -3.48 -13.59
CA GLY A 244 -7.44 -4.19 -14.82
C GLY A 244 -6.29 -4.94 -15.50
N SER A 245 -5.08 -4.36 -15.50
CA SER A 245 -3.87 -4.97 -16.07
C SER A 245 -3.10 -5.85 -15.08
N ARG A 246 -3.58 -6.02 -13.84
CA ARG A 246 -3.01 -6.92 -12.82
C ARG A 246 -1.56 -6.58 -12.43
N VAL A 247 -1.17 -5.32 -12.55
CA VAL A 247 0.20 -4.86 -12.26
C VAL A 247 0.19 -3.78 -11.20
N CYS A 248 1.23 -3.77 -10.37
CA CYS A 248 1.51 -2.74 -9.40
C CYS A 248 3.02 -2.47 -9.39
N VAL A 249 3.40 -1.20 -9.36
CA VAL A 249 4.78 -0.76 -9.15
C VAL A 249 4.81 0.04 -7.86
N VAL A 250 5.73 -0.29 -6.96
CA VAL A 250 5.91 0.42 -5.68
C VAL A 250 7.38 0.73 -5.46
N SER A 251 7.68 1.97 -5.09
CA SER A 251 9.02 2.44 -4.75
C SER A 251 9.14 2.70 -3.26
N SER A 252 10.23 2.21 -2.68
CA SER A 252 10.61 2.51 -1.30
C SER A 252 11.43 3.79 -1.15
N ALA A 253 11.79 4.46 -2.25
CA ALA A 253 12.75 5.58 -2.22
C ALA A 253 12.29 6.70 -1.27
N ARG A 254 11.02 7.10 -1.36
CA ARG A 254 10.43 8.19 -0.57
C ARG A 254 10.12 7.82 0.88
N TYR A 255 10.22 6.53 1.23
CA TYR A 255 10.12 6.02 2.59
C TYR A 255 11.50 5.81 3.24
N HIS A 256 12.56 6.31 2.62
CA HIS A 256 13.90 6.22 3.18
C HIS A 256 14.00 7.08 4.46
N PRO A 257 14.35 6.51 5.63
CA PRO A 257 14.29 7.23 6.92
C PRO A 257 15.16 8.50 7.00
N ALA A 258 16.17 8.63 6.15
CA ALA A 258 16.92 9.89 6.03
C ALA A 258 16.10 11.08 5.50
N LEU A 259 14.90 10.84 4.98
CA LEU A 259 13.93 11.86 4.60
C LEU A 259 12.97 12.22 5.74
N ASP A 260 12.96 11.43 6.81
CA ASP A 260 12.13 11.69 7.98
C ASP A 260 12.63 12.96 8.66
N GLU A 261 11.74 13.93 8.79
CA GLU A 261 11.95 15.06 9.69
C GLU A 261 11.86 14.55 11.15
N ASN A 262 12.38 15.30 12.13
CA ASN A 262 12.41 14.87 13.54
C ASN A 262 11.03 14.69 14.22
N ASN A 263 9.93 14.63 13.46
CA ASN A 263 8.55 14.63 13.92
C ASN A 263 7.74 13.40 13.46
N VAL A 264 8.40 12.33 12.97
CA VAL A 264 7.69 11.09 12.65
C VAL A 264 7.35 10.34 13.94
N ASP A 265 6.06 10.15 14.20
CA ASP A 265 5.56 9.40 15.36
C ASP A 265 5.57 7.89 15.08
N HIS A 266 6.69 7.24 15.37
CA HIS A 266 6.86 5.81 15.12
C HIS A 266 5.98 4.91 16.00
N ASP A 267 5.48 5.40 17.14
CA ASP A 267 4.71 4.60 18.09
C ASP A 267 3.23 4.49 17.67
N HIS A 268 2.75 5.46 16.88
CA HIS A 268 1.35 5.53 16.44
C HIS A 268 1.17 5.43 14.92
N MET A 269 2.21 5.06 14.18
CA MET A 269 2.09 4.71 12.77
C MET A 269 1.31 3.42 12.57
N TRP A 270 0.71 3.24 11.39
CA TRP A 270 0.05 1.99 11.01
C TRP A 270 0.96 0.78 11.30
N PRO A 271 0.46 -0.28 11.97
CA PRO A 271 -0.95 -0.53 12.31
C PRO A 271 -1.43 0.02 13.68
N ALA A 272 -0.59 0.73 14.44
CA ALA A 272 -0.89 1.23 15.79
C ALA A 272 -1.66 2.57 15.83
N SER A 273 -2.15 3.05 14.69
CA SER A 273 -2.78 4.37 14.53
C SER A 273 -4.09 4.57 15.31
N HIS A 274 -4.69 3.49 15.83
CA HIS A 274 -5.93 3.53 16.62
C HIS A 274 -5.71 3.80 18.12
N CYS A 275 -4.50 4.20 18.53
CA CYS A 275 -4.25 4.61 19.92
C CYS A 275 -5.19 5.75 20.31
N LYS A 276 -6.07 5.50 21.28
CA LYS A 276 -7.09 6.47 21.69
C LYS A 276 -6.46 7.79 22.14
N LYS A 277 -5.42 7.74 22.97
CA LYS A 277 -4.74 8.93 23.49
C LYS A 277 -4.15 9.78 22.37
N PHE A 278 -3.56 9.13 21.37
CA PHE A 278 -3.01 9.81 20.20
C PHE A 278 -4.12 10.45 19.36
N THR A 279 -5.19 9.70 19.07
CA THR A 279 -6.34 10.18 18.31
C THR A 279 -7.02 11.37 19.00
N ASP A 280 -7.27 11.27 20.32
CA ASP A 280 -7.85 12.36 21.11
C ASP A 280 -6.94 13.61 21.09
N GLY A 281 -5.62 13.41 21.17
CA GLY A 281 -4.63 14.49 21.12
C GLY A 281 -4.67 15.24 19.79
N LEU A 282 -4.72 14.52 18.66
CA LEU A 282 -4.86 15.13 17.33
C LEU A 282 -6.17 15.94 17.22
N CYS A 283 -7.26 15.40 17.75
CA CYS A 283 -8.57 16.08 17.70
C CYS A 283 -8.64 17.32 18.59
N ALA A 284 -8.03 17.29 19.78
CA ALA A 284 -7.99 18.44 20.69
C ALA A 284 -7.18 19.62 20.12
N VAL A 285 -6.11 19.35 19.37
CA VAL A 285 -5.33 20.38 18.66
C VAL A 285 -6.18 21.10 17.60
N GLU A 286 -7.13 20.39 16.99
CA GLU A 286 -8.03 20.91 15.96
C GLU A 286 -9.35 21.49 16.52
N GLY A 287 -9.44 21.69 17.83
CA GLY A 287 -10.60 22.31 18.49
C GLY A 287 -11.85 21.43 18.58
N LEU A 288 -11.71 20.11 18.39
CA LEU A 288 -12.76 19.13 18.68
C LEU A 288 -12.59 18.64 20.12
N GLU A 289 -13.51 19.02 21.00
CA GLU A 289 -13.51 18.60 22.41
C GLU A 289 -13.82 17.10 22.54
N PRO A 290 -12.92 16.28 23.12
CA PRO A 290 -13.17 14.85 23.29
C PRO A 290 -14.34 14.59 24.25
N GLN A 291 -15.36 13.84 23.82
CA GLN A 291 -16.37 13.32 24.76
C GLN A 291 -15.78 12.28 25.74
N GLU A 292 -16.06 12.45 27.03
CA GLU A 292 -15.81 11.44 28.05
C GLU A 292 -16.61 10.17 27.77
N LEU A 293 -15.90 9.03 27.69
CA LEU A 293 -16.55 7.72 27.56
C LEU A 293 -17.38 7.42 28.82
N ILE A 294 -18.70 7.22 28.63
CA ILE A 294 -19.51 6.51 29.61
C ILE A 294 -18.97 5.08 29.67
N LYS A 295 -18.33 4.72 30.79
CA LYS A 295 -17.72 3.41 31.03
C LYS A 295 -18.68 2.28 30.65
N SER A 296 -18.34 1.53 29.60
CA SER A 296 -19.03 0.29 29.26
C SER A 296 -18.66 -0.78 30.29
N GLN A 297 -19.62 -1.60 30.71
CA GLN A 297 -19.52 -2.63 31.76
C GLN A 297 -18.53 -3.79 31.47
N TYR A 298 -17.62 -3.66 30.51
CA TYR A 298 -16.66 -4.69 30.12
C TYR A 298 -15.19 -4.35 30.44
N GLU A 299 -14.92 -3.29 31.21
CA GLU A 299 -13.60 -3.08 31.83
C GLU A 299 -13.36 -4.01 33.03
N THR A 300 -13.43 -5.32 32.82
CA THR A 300 -12.89 -6.32 33.77
C THR A 300 -12.46 -7.58 33.03
N SER A 301 -11.40 -7.47 32.26
CA SER A 301 -10.39 -8.54 32.20
C SER A 301 -9.13 -7.96 31.60
N GLY A 302 -8.07 -7.89 32.38
CA GLY A 302 -6.74 -7.51 31.92
C GLY A 302 -6.34 -8.38 30.74
N SER A 303 -6.43 -7.82 29.54
CA SER A 303 -5.80 -8.36 28.35
C SER A 303 -4.62 -7.44 28.07
N PRO A 304 -3.38 -7.92 28.17
CA PRO A 304 -2.22 -7.14 27.80
C PRO A 304 -2.19 -7.13 26.28
N LEU A 305 -2.78 -6.11 25.68
CA LEU A 305 -2.52 -5.78 24.28
C LEU A 305 -1.77 -4.45 24.30
N TYR A 306 -0.50 -4.58 23.93
CA TYR A 306 0.42 -3.52 23.55
C TYR A 306 -0.23 -2.55 22.57
#